data_AF-A0A2R6LQZ2-F1
#
_entry.id   AF-A0A2R6LQZ2-F1
#
_cell.length_a   1.000
_cell.length_b   1.000
_cell.length_c   1.000
_cell.angle_alpha   90.00
_cell.angle_beta   90.00
_cell.angle_gamma   90.00
#
_symmetry.space_group_name_H-M   'P 1'
#
loop_
_entity.id
_entity.type
_entity.pdbx_description
1 polymer ?
#
loop_
_entity_poly.entity_id
_entity_poly.type
_entity_poly.pdbx_seq_one_letter_code
_entity_poly.pdbx_strand_id
1 'polypeptide(L)'
;MVSTTEIALLILALALLFGAFRIIETVRPLIVNAIVGVIILVVANVAGLGVSITPIAVLVCAVGGVPGAVLVILLAYLEIAFAGMVAPLAALTLV
;
A
#
# COMPACT_ATOMS: atom_id res chain seq x y z
N MET A 1 -11.91 49.26 2.65
CA MET A 1 -11.09 49.19 1.43
C MET A 1 -10.33 47.87 1.51
N VAL A 2 -10.62 46.93 0.62
CA VAL A 2 -9.97 45.61 0.62
C VAL A 2 -8.54 45.81 0.12
N SER A 3 -7.57 45.39 0.92
CA SER A 3 -6.15 45.48 0.57
C SER A 3 -5.76 44.32 -0.35
N THR A 4 -4.80 44.56 -1.25
CA THR A 4 -4.24 43.53 -2.13
C THR A 4 -3.67 42.34 -1.34
N THR A 5 -3.20 42.59 -0.11
CA THR A 5 -2.65 41.58 0.79
C THR A 5 -3.72 40.60 1.27
N GLU A 6 -4.91 41.08 1.65
CA GLU A 6 -6.02 40.20 2.07
C GLU A 6 -6.47 39.29 0.92
N ILE A 7 -6.50 39.82 -0.30
CA ILE A 7 -6.86 39.04 -1.50
C ILE A 7 -5.79 37.97 -1.78
N ALA A 8 -4.50 38.31 -1.69
CA ALA A 8 -3.41 37.34 -1.90
C ALA A 8 -3.42 36.22 -0.84
N LEU A 9 -3.65 36.58 0.42
CA LEU A 9 -3.72 35.62 1.53
C LEU A 9 -4.93 34.70 1.39
N LEU A 10 -6.07 35.23 0.94
CA LEU A 10 -7.28 34.44 0.64
C LEU A 10 -7.02 33.42 -0.47
N ILE A 11 -6.40 33.83 -1.58
CA ILE A 11 -6.09 32.93 -2.70
C ILE A 11 -5.13 31.82 -2.26
N LEU A 12 -4.10 32.16 -1.48
CA LEU A 12 -3.15 31.18 -0.94
C LEU A 12 -3.83 30.18 -0.01
N ALA A 13 -4.69 30.65 0.90
CA ALA A 13 -5.46 29.78 1.79
C ALA A 13 -6.39 28.83 1.02
N LEU A 14 -7.06 29.32 -0.03
CA LEU A 14 -7.90 28.50 -0.90
C LEU A 14 -7.09 27.46 -1.68
N ALA A 15 -5.92 27.84 -2.20
CA ALA A 15 -5.03 26.92 -2.91
C ALA A 15 -4.53 25.80 -1.99
N LEU A 16 -4.16 26.13 -0.74
CA LEU A 16 -3.72 25.16 0.26
C LEU A 16 -4.87 24.22 0.67
N LEU A 17 -6.07 24.76 0.85
CA LEU A 17 -7.27 24.00 1.18
C LEU A 17 -7.61 23.00 0.07
N PHE A 18 -7.68 23.45 -1.19
CA PHE A 18 -7.95 22.58 -2.33
C PHE A 18 -6.84 21.55 -2.57
N GLY A 19 -5.57 21.95 -2.40
CA GLY A 19 -4.44 21.05 -2.49
C GLY A 19 -4.53 19.92 -1.47
N ALA A 20 -4.81 20.27 -0.20
CA ALA A 20 -4.97 19.29 0.87
C ALA A 20 -6.16 18.35 0.63
N PHE A 21 -7.32 18.87 0.19
CA PHE A 21 -8.49 18.04 -0.11
C PHE A 21 -8.21 17.02 -1.23
N ARG A 22 -7.53 17.43 -2.31
CA ARG A 22 -7.15 16.53 -3.42
C ARG A 22 -6.25 15.39 -2.97
N ILE A 23 -5.30 15.67 -2.08
CA ILE A 23 -4.39 14.65 -1.52
C ILE A 23 -5.19 13.63 -0.71
N ILE A 24 -6.08 14.09 0.17
CA ILE A 24 -6.88 13.22 1.04
C ILE A 24 -7.77 12.27 0.22
N GLU A 25 -8.37 12.76 -0.88
CA GLU A 25 -9.20 11.93 -1.76
C GLU A 25 -8.41 10.85 -2.50
N THR A 26 -7.13 11.10 -2.79
CA THR A 26 -6.26 10.15 -3.50
C THR A 26 -5.77 9.00 -2.60
N VAL A 27 -5.69 9.23 -1.28
CA VAL A 27 -5.23 8.22 -0.32
C VAL A 27 -6.30 7.15 -0.03
N ARG A 28 -7.59 7.49 -0.14
CA ARG A 28 -8.71 6.56 0.10
C ARG A 28 -8.60 5.23 -0.66
N PRO A 29 -8.39 5.21 -1.99
CA PRO A 29 -8.23 3.96 -2.74
C PRO A 29 -6.94 3.21 -2.39
N LEU A 30 -5.90 3.91 -1.93
CA LEU A 30 -4.61 3.32 -1.57
C LEU A 30 -4.74 2.41 -0.34
N ILE A 31 -5.56 2.82 0.64
CA ILE A 31 -5.87 2.00 1.83
C ILE A 31 -6.63 0.73 1.42
N VAL A 32 -7.64 0.85 0.56
CA VAL A 32 -8.44 -0.31 0.11
C VAL A 32 -7.56 -1.28 -0.69
N ASN A 33 -6.72 -0.77 -1.58
CA ASN A 33 -5.77 -1.58 -2.36
C ASN A 33 -4.75 -2.28 -1.48
N ALA A 34 -4.23 -1.61 -0.44
CA ALA A 34 -3.35 -2.23 0.54
C ALA A 34 -4.05 -3.36 1.30
N ILE A 35 -5.28 -3.13 1.79
CA ILE A 35 -6.06 -4.16 2.51
C ILE A 35 -6.33 -5.36 1.61
N VAL A 36 -6.84 -5.13 0.39
CA VAL A 36 -7.15 -6.21 -0.56
C VAL A 36 -5.89 -6.96 -0.97
N GLY A 37 -4.80 -6.25 -1.27
CA GLY A 37 -3.52 -6.87 -1.63
C GLY A 37 -2.92 -7.71 -0.51
N VAL A 38 -3.00 -7.25 0.75
CA VAL A 38 -2.57 -8.02 1.92
C VAL A 38 -3.45 -9.26 2.11
N ILE A 39 -4.78 -9.14 1.97
CA ILE A 39 -5.69 -10.28 2.05
C ILE A 39 -5.30 -11.34 1.01
N ILE A 40 -5.02 -10.94 -0.23
CA ILE A 40 -4.61 -11.84 -1.31
C ILE A 40 -3.25 -12.52 -0.99
N LEU A 41 -2.27 -11.76 -0.49
CA LEU A 41 -0.96 -12.30 -0.08
C LEU A 41 -1.09 -13.33 1.04
N VAL A 42 -1.94 -13.05 2.04
CA VAL A 42 -2.20 -13.97 3.17
C VAL A 42 -2.86 -15.25 2.67
N VAL A 43 -3.86 -15.15 1.79
CA VAL A 43 -4.52 -16.31 1.19
C VAL A 43 -3.52 -17.14 0.37
N ALA A 44 -2.63 -16.50 -0.39
CA ALA A 44 -1.59 -17.19 -1.16
C ALA A 44 -0.56 -17.89 -0.26
N ASN A 45 -0.18 -17.28 0.87
CA ASN A 45 0.71 -17.90 1.85
C ASN A 45 0.07 -19.15 2.48
N VAL A 46 -1.20 -19.08 2.89
CA VAL A 46 -1.95 -20.22 3.45
C VAL A 46 -2.18 -21.32 2.43
N ALA A 47 -2.37 -20.97 1.15
CA ALA A 47 -2.48 -21.92 0.04
C ALA A 47 -1.16 -22.65 -0.29
N GLY A 48 -0.06 -22.34 0.40
CA GLY A 48 1.23 -23.01 0.22
C GLY A 48 2.03 -22.52 -0.98
N LEU A 49 1.69 -21.35 -1.55
CA LEU A 49 2.39 -20.77 -2.72
C LEU A 49 3.77 -20.16 -2.35
N GLY A 50 4.30 -20.41 -1.15
CA GLY A 50 5.65 -19.97 -0.74
C GLY A 50 5.84 -18.46 -0.66
N VAL A 51 4.76 -17.67 -0.66
CA VAL A 51 4.84 -16.21 -0.69
C VAL A 51 5.24 -15.68 0.69
N SER A 52 6.43 -15.09 0.79
CA SER A 52 6.91 -14.45 2.01
C SER A 52 6.22 -13.09 2.20
N ILE A 53 5.51 -12.93 3.33
CA ILE A 53 4.90 -11.65 3.71
C ILE A 53 6.00 -10.74 4.24
N THR A 54 6.62 -10.00 3.34
CA THR A 54 7.64 -9.00 3.67
C THR A 54 7.04 -7.59 3.65
N PRO A 55 7.62 -6.63 4.41
CA PRO A 55 7.20 -5.23 4.33
C PRO A 55 7.27 -4.66 2.91
N ILE A 56 8.23 -5.14 2.10
CA ILE A 56 8.39 -4.75 0.70
C ILE A 56 7.21 -5.27 -0.15
N ALA A 57 6.80 -6.53 0.02
CA ALA A 57 5.65 -7.10 -0.70
C ALA A 57 4.34 -6.35 -0.37
N VAL A 58 4.16 -5.96 0.89
CA VAL A 58 3.01 -5.16 1.34
C VAL A 58 3.03 -3.77 0.71
N LEU A 59 4.19 -3.11 0.62
CA LEU A 59 4.33 -1.82 -0.06
C LEU A 59 4.02 -1.91 -1.56
N VAL A 60 4.50 -2.95 -2.24
CA VAL A 60 4.20 -3.20 -3.66
C VAL A 60 2.70 -3.40 -3.87
N CYS A 61 2.04 -4.15 -2.98
CA CYS A 61 0.58 -4.32 -3.01
C CYS A 61 -0.18 -3.04 -2.61
N ALA A 62 0.39 -2.17 -1.78
CA ALA A 62 -0.23 -0.88 -1.45
C ALA A 62 -0.22 0.10 -2.63
N VAL A 63 0.88 0.12 -3.40
CA VAL A 63 1.03 0.98 -4.59
C VAL A 63 0.27 0.39 -5.79
N GLY A 64 0.39 -0.92 -5.99
CA GLY A 64 -0.19 -1.63 -7.14
C GLY A 64 -1.57 -2.24 -6.91
N GLY A 65 -2.05 -2.38 -5.68
CA GLY A 65 -3.31 -3.07 -5.36
C GLY A 65 -3.33 -4.53 -5.80
N VAL A 66 -4.48 -4.95 -6.33
CA VAL A 66 -4.70 -6.30 -6.89
C VAL A 66 -3.63 -6.69 -7.93
N PRO A 67 -3.31 -5.87 -8.96
CA PRO A 67 -2.25 -6.25 -9.91
C PRO A 67 -0.87 -6.34 -9.24
N GLY A 68 -0.61 -5.56 -8.18
CA GLY A 68 0.61 -5.70 -7.37
C GLY A 68 0.70 -7.07 -6.69
N ALA A 69 -0.40 -7.56 -6.11
CA ALA A 69 -0.44 -8.88 -5.48
C ALA A 69 -0.23 -10.02 -6.49
N VAL A 70 -0.83 -9.91 -7.68
CA VAL A 70 -0.64 -10.88 -8.77
C VAL A 70 0.83 -10.94 -9.19
N LEU A 71 1.52 -9.79 -9.30
CA LEU A 71 2.94 -9.76 -9.63
C LEU A 71 3.82 -10.40 -8.55
N VAL A 72 3.53 -10.15 -7.27
CA VAL A 72 4.29 -10.76 -6.15
C VAL A 72 4.11 -12.28 -6.14
N ILE A 73 2.88 -12.77 -6.35
CA ILE A 73 2.61 -14.22 -6.44
C ILE A 73 3.34 -14.83 -7.63
N LEU A 74 3.36 -14.16 -8.79
CA LEU A 74 4.06 -14.64 -9.97
C LEU A 74 5.58 -14.73 -9.74
N LEU A 75 6.17 -13.70 -9.10
CA LEU A 75 7.60 -13.68 -8.77
C LEU A 75 7.99 -14.73 -7.74
N ALA A 76 7.11 -15.00 -6.77
CA ALA A 76 7.29 -16.07 -5.79
C ALA A 76 7.21 -17.46 -6.45
N TYR A 77 6.27 -17.65 -7.39
CA TYR A 77 6.15 -18.91 -8.14
C TYR A 77 7.35 -19.17 -9.05
N LEU A 78 7.95 -18.12 -9.63
CA LEU A 78 9.16 -18.22 -10.46
C LEU A 78 10.46 -18.36 -9.64
N GLU A 79 10.38 -18.38 -8.31
CA GLU A 79 11.51 -18.39 -7.38
C GLU A 79 12.51 -17.22 -7.56
N ILE A 80 12.10 -16.15 -8.25
CA ILE A 80 12.96 -14.99 -8.56
C ILE A 80 13.00 -14.02 -7.37
N ALA A 81 11.89 -13.85 -6.66
CA ALA A 81 11.79 -12.96 -5.50
C ALA A 81 10.60 -13.35 -4.61
N PHE A 82 10.66 -13.04 -3.31
CA PHE A 82 9.60 -13.32 -2.33
C PHE A 82 9.25 -14.81 -2.13
N ALA A 83 9.99 -15.72 -2.77
CA ALA A 83 9.99 -17.15 -2.48
C ALA A 83 10.64 -17.35 -1.11
N GLY A 84 9.81 -17.44 -0.08
CA GLY A 84 10.28 -17.71 1.26
C GLY A 84 10.62 -19.20 1.39
N MET A 85 11.89 -19.55 1.23
CA MET A 85 12.45 -20.62 2.05
C MET A 85 12.20 -20.22 3.51
N VAL A 86 11.20 -20.86 4.11
CA VAL A 86 10.86 -20.95 5.53
C VAL A 86 11.40 -19.80 6.41
N ALA A 87 10.51 -18.91 6.83
CA ALA A 87 10.71 -18.19 8.09
C ALA A 87 9.36 -18.00 8.80
N PRO A 88 9.34 -18.13 10.13
CA PRO A 88 8.41 -18.99 10.82
C PRO A 88 7.41 -18.16 11.62
N LEU A 89 6.20 -18.01 11.11
CA LEU A 89 5.09 -17.53 11.96
C LEU A 89 4.74 -18.56 13.06
N ALA A 90 5.24 -19.80 12.95
CA ALA A 90 5.18 -20.82 14.00
C ALA A 90 6.17 -20.62 15.16
N ALA A 91 7.15 -19.70 15.06
CA ALA A 91 8.11 -19.46 16.13
C ALA A 91 7.64 -18.42 17.17
N LEU A 92 6.60 -17.65 16.86
CA LEU A 92 6.06 -16.60 17.75
C LEU A 92 4.98 -17.11 18.71
N THR A 93 4.62 -18.39 18.66
CA THR A 93 3.69 -19.04 19.61
C THR A 93 4.40 -19.87 20.69
N LEU A 94 5.75 -19.84 20.75
CA LEU A 94 6.55 -20.67 21.67
C LEU A 94 7.64 -19.93 22.49
N VAL A 95 7.64 -18.59 22.54
CA VAL A 95 8.43 -17.80 23.50
C VAL A 95 7.54 -16.70 24.08
#